data_AF-A0A0H4WP26-F1
#
_entry.id   AF-A0A0H4WP26-F1
#
_cell.length_a   1.000
_cell.length_b   1.000
_cell.length_c   1.000
_cell.angle_alpha   90.00
_cell.angle_beta   90.00
_cell.angle_gamma   90.00
#
_symmetry.space_group_name_H-M   'P 1'
#
loop_
_entity.id
_entity.type
_entity.pdbx_description
1 polymer ?
#
loop_
_entity_poly.entity_id
_entity_poly.type
_entity_poly.pdbx_seq_one_letter_code
_entity_poly.pdbx_strand_id
1 'polypeptide(L)'
;MSLQGTLKDFGIGDILQLIGQQQKTGTLHVRSKDQEVRVGFSDGHIIKAESVTRNRKELIGAMLVRSELITETQLEAALETQRRTLKRLGDVLVSNQALTAERFQSMMQLQATETLYRLFTWKSGTYEFVQEPVEPDAEAIRPLRAETVLMEGFRMVDEWPVIRQKIHRDDLVFERIKALPQPRFDEEGGELGAIGPSERRIYDELSLGRDLRKLVDISCLGEFETCKALYNLVKGEYIRPILPEGAPAPSPGDQRLLARLGGPLGRLLASMVVFAALGVVAFRVVSARHEGVAATPFADSAAQRHVSQAQRVRIEAALEVFRLERGELPERLDSLVQAGLLESGELKYPWREEYYYRRLAARQFILLPPLR
;
A
#
# COMPACT_ATOMS: atom_id res chain seq x y z
N MET A 1 -23.13 21.36 17.49
CA MET A 1 -23.31 19.99 16.97
C MET A 1 -21.91 19.37 16.84
N SER A 2 -21.65 18.24 17.48
CA SER A 2 -20.38 17.52 17.31
C SER A 2 -20.46 16.66 16.05
N LEU A 3 -19.48 16.79 15.17
CA LEU A 3 -19.35 15.90 14.01
C LEU A 3 -18.54 14.69 14.49
N GLN A 4 -19.18 13.54 14.65
CA GLN A 4 -18.54 12.32 15.16
C GLN A 4 -18.91 11.11 14.29
N GLY A 5 -18.02 10.14 14.21
CA GLY A 5 -18.25 8.94 13.38
C GLY A 5 -17.05 8.00 13.34
N THR A 6 -17.05 7.11 12.34
CA THR A 6 -15.95 6.16 12.11
C THR A 6 -15.22 6.44 10.79
N LEU A 7 -13.92 6.18 10.76
CA LEU A 7 -13.09 6.31 9.55
C LEU A 7 -13.43 5.28 8.46
N LYS A 8 -14.29 4.31 8.77
CA LYS A 8 -14.79 3.35 7.77
C LYS A 8 -15.93 3.93 6.95
N ASP A 9 -16.76 4.77 7.57
CA ASP A 9 -17.94 5.35 6.92
C ASP A 9 -17.57 6.63 6.16
N PHE A 10 -16.68 7.44 6.76
CA PHE A 10 -16.12 8.65 6.15
C PHE A 10 -14.61 8.60 6.26
N GLY A 11 -13.92 8.63 5.10
CA GLY A 11 -12.46 8.63 5.08
C GLY A 11 -11.91 9.92 5.70
N ILE A 12 -10.66 9.89 6.16
CA ILE A 12 -10.03 11.10 6.70
C ILE A 12 -10.08 12.26 5.69
N GLY A 13 -9.95 11.95 4.40
CA GLY A 13 -9.99 12.95 3.35
C GLY A 13 -11.33 13.70 3.32
N ASP A 14 -12.44 12.97 3.36
CA ASP A 14 -13.79 13.56 3.35
C ASP A 14 -14.02 14.44 4.58
N ILE A 15 -13.49 14.04 5.73
CA ILE A 15 -13.62 14.79 7.00
C ILE A 15 -12.85 16.11 6.92
N LEU A 16 -11.59 16.07 6.48
CA LEU A 16 -10.78 17.28 6.31
C LEU A 16 -11.42 18.22 5.28
N GLN A 17 -11.94 17.68 4.18
CA GLN A 17 -12.63 18.44 3.14
C GLN A 17 -13.90 19.12 3.68
N LEU A 18 -14.72 18.38 4.43
CA LEU A 18 -15.96 18.90 4.99
C LEU A 18 -15.70 20.08 5.96
N ILE A 19 -14.73 19.92 6.86
CA ILE A 19 -14.35 20.95 7.83
C ILE A 19 -13.81 22.19 7.11
N GLY A 20 -12.94 21.97 6.11
CA GLY A 20 -12.36 23.04 5.30
C GLY A 20 -13.39 23.84 4.52
N GLN A 21 -14.27 23.15 3.78
CA GLN A 21 -15.32 23.78 2.96
C GLN A 21 -16.34 24.55 3.80
N GLN A 22 -16.68 24.04 4.98
CA GLN A 22 -17.60 24.71 5.89
C GLN A 22 -16.92 25.80 6.75
N GLN A 23 -15.62 26.05 6.54
CA GLN A 23 -14.83 27.04 7.26
C GLN A 23 -14.97 26.92 8.78
N LYS A 24 -14.98 25.69 9.29
CA LYS A 24 -15.18 25.46 10.72
C LYS A 24 -13.89 25.71 11.51
N THR A 25 -14.05 26.22 12.72
CA THR A 25 -13.00 26.39 13.72
C THR A 25 -13.25 25.39 14.86
N GLY A 26 -12.20 24.70 15.29
CA GLY A 26 -12.30 23.65 16.31
C GLY A 26 -11.21 22.60 16.19
N THR A 27 -11.28 21.59 17.05
CA THR A 27 -10.30 20.50 17.12
C THR A 27 -10.92 19.20 16.63
N LEU A 28 -10.29 18.59 15.62
CA LEU A 28 -10.59 17.23 15.17
C LEU A 28 -9.73 16.24 15.94
N HIS A 29 -10.38 15.38 16.71
CA HIS A 29 -9.79 14.24 17.39
C HIS A 29 -9.96 13.01 16.51
N VAL A 30 -8.85 12.33 16.19
CA VAL A 30 -8.86 11.08 15.44
C VAL A 30 -8.16 10.00 16.25
N ARG A 31 -8.84 8.87 16.51
CA ARG A 31 -8.31 7.75 17.28
C ARG A 31 -8.32 6.48 16.46
N SER A 32 -7.22 5.73 16.48
CA SER A 32 -7.12 4.39 15.91
C SER A 32 -6.20 3.53 16.77
N LYS A 33 -6.73 2.42 17.29
CA LYS A 33 -6.01 1.54 18.23
C LYS A 33 -5.43 2.35 19.39
N ASP A 34 -4.10 2.33 19.56
CA ASP A 34 -3.37 3.04 20.62
C ASP A 34 -2.87 4.43 20.17
N GLN A 35 -3.27 4.89 18.98
CA GLN A 35 -2.84 6.17 18.41
C GLN A 35 -3.99 7.18 18.46
N GLU A 36 -3.70 8.37 19.00
CA GLU A 36 -4.58 9.54 18.94
C GLU A 36 -3.84 10.71 18.28
N VAL A 37 -4.51 11.37 17.34
CA VAL A 37 -4.04 12.58 16.66
C VAL A 37 -5.09 13.68 16.84
N ARG A 38 -4.61 14.90 17.09
CA ARG A 38 -5.43 16.11 17.17
C ARG A 38 -5.05 17.06 16.06
N VAL A 39 -6.04 17.56 15.34
CA VAL A 39 -5.86 18.52 14.26
C VAL A 39 -6.68 19.76 14.59
N GLY A 40 -6.00 20.89 14.77
CA GLY A 40 -6.62 22.18 15.07
C GLY A 40 -6.94 22.94 13.79
N PHE A 41 -8.17 23.43 13.69
CA PHE A 41 -8.68 24.22 12.58
C PHE A 41 -9.04 25.64 13.01
N SER A 42 -8.70 26.60 12.16
CA SER A 42 -9.17 27.99 12.23
C SER A 42 -9.64 28.43 10.86
N ASP A 43 -10.90 28.85 10.76
CA ASP A 43 -11.54 29.30 9.52
C ASP A 43 -11.36 28.30 8.36
N GLY A 44 -11.50 27.00 8.66
CA GLY A 44 -11.30 25.91 7.71
C GLY A 44 -9.84 25.57 7.36
N HIS A 45 -8.87 26.32 7.88
CA HIS A 45 -7.45 26.03 7.69
C HIS A 45 -6.89 25.20 8.84
N ILE A 46 -6.01 24.26 8.53
CA ILE A 46 -5.28 23.50 9.53
C ILE A 46 -4.13 24.36 10.04
N ILE A 47 -4.15 24.64 11.34
CA ILE A 47 -3.14 25.48 12.02
C ILE A 47 -2.31 24.68 13.04
N LYS A 48 -2.72 23.44 13.33
CA LYS A 48 -2.01 22.53 14.23
C LYS A 48 -2.31 21.08 13.87
N ALA A 49 -1.31 20.20 13.95
CA ALA A 49 -1.51 18.76 13.92
C ALA A 49 -0.50 18.08 14.84
N GLU A 50 -0.98 17.33 15.83
CA GLU A 50 -0.13 16.69 16.84
C GLU A 50 -0.57 15.26 17.13
N SER A 51 0.40 14.36 17.29
CA SER A 51 0.15 13.02 17.83
C SER A 51 0.17 13.08 19.35
N VAL A 52 -0.93 12.70 19.98
CA VAL A 52 -1.05 12.63 21.45
C VAL A 52 -0.32 11.41 21.99
N THR A 53 -0.32 10.31 21.21
CA THR A 53 0.43 9.10 21.56
C THR A 53 1.92 9.36 21.37
N ARG A 54 2.62 9.56 22.49
CA ARG A 54 4.03 9.99 22.53
C ARG A 54 4.98 8.88 22.08
N ASN A 55 5.27 8.81 20.79
CA ASN A 55 6.48 8.16 20.31
C ASN A 55 7.67 9.11 20.53
N ARG A 56 8.64 8.70 21.36
CA ARG A 56 9.80 9.55 21.73
C ARG A 56 10.60 10.01 20.51
N LYS A 57 10.58 9.25 19.40
CA LYS A 57 11.24 9.61 18.14
C LYS A 57 10.50 10.70 17.35
N GLU A 58 9.20 10.87 17.57
CA GLU A 58 8.36 11.83 16.87
C GLU A 58 8.26 13.17 17.61
N LEU A 59 8.87 13.28 18.78
CA LEU A 59 8.93 14.54 19.53
C LEU A 59 9.82 15.54 18.78
N ILE A 60 9.36 16.79 18.70
CA ILE A 60 10.07 17.86 17.97
C ILE A 60 11.52 18.01 18.42
N GLY A 61 11.81 17.95 19.73
CA GLY A 61 13.17 18.03 20.25
C GLY A 61 14.07 16.90 19.74
N ALA A 62 13.55 15.67 19.67
CA ALA A 62 14.29 14.54 19.12
C ALA A 62 14.51 14.69 17.62
N MET A 63 13.54 15.19 16.87
CA MET A 63 13.69 15.50 15.44
C MET A 63 14.79 16.54 15.21
N LEU A 64 14.79 17.65 15.97
CA LEU A 64 15.81 18.70 15.86
C LEU A 64 17.23 18.18 16.09
N VAL A 65 17.43 17.27 17.06
CA VAL A 65 18.72 16.65 17.33
C VAL A 65 19.15 15.71 16.19
N ARG A 66 18.24 14.85 15.70
CA ARG A 66 18.57 13.92 14.61
C ARG A 66 18.91 14.63 13.31
N SER A 67 18.21 15.73 13.04
CA SER A 67 18.46 16.64 11.92
C SER A 67 19.71 17.51 12.10
N GLU A 68 20.46 17.35 13.20
CA GLU A 68 21.69 18.10 13.52
C GLU A 68 21.48 19.62 13.60
N LEU A 69 20.23 20.06 13.82
CA LEU A 69 19.89 21.48 13.98
C LEU A 69 20.25 22.00 15.37
N ILE A 70 20.23 21.12 16.37
CA ILE A 70 20.68 21.38 17.74
C ILE A 70 21.44 20.16 18.26
N THR A 71 22.27 20.34 19.28
CA THR A 71 22.93 19.24 20.00
C THR A 71 22.04 18.66 21.08
N GLU A 72 22.33 17.44 21.53
CA GLU A 72 21.66 16.83 22.68
C GLU A 72 21.82 17.68 23.96
N THR A 73 23.00 18.27 24.16
CA THR A 73 23.27 19.18 25.29
C THR A 73 22.45 20.46 25.23
N GLN A 74 22.23 21.03 24.04
CA GLN A 74 21.36 22.19 23.87
C GLN A 74 19.89 21.85 24.15
N LEU A 75 19.44 20.67 23.71
CA LEU A 75 18.09 20.18 24.00
C LEU A 75 17.89 19.98 25.51
N GLU A 76 18.83 19.34 26.20
CA GLU A 76 18.77 19.13 27.65
C GLU A 76 18.72 20.45 28.42
N ALA A 77 19.59 21.41 28.08
CA ALA A 77 19.58 22.74 28.70
C ALA A 77 18.26 23.49 28.46
N ALA A 78 17.68 23.35 27.27
CA ALA A 78 16.39 23.95 26.93
C ALA A 78 15.24 23.31 27.71
N LEU A 79 15.22 21.97 27.84
CA LEU A 79 14.23 21.25 28.64
C LEU A 79 14.31 21.61 30.12
N GLU A 80 15.52 21.80 30.66
CA GLU A 80 15.69 22.22 32.05
C GLU A 80 15.17 23.65 32.28
N THR A 81 15.47 24.56 31.35
CA THR A 81 14.91 25.92 31.38
C THR A 81 13.39 25.91 31.23
N GLN A 82 12.85 25.03 30.38
CA GLN A 82 11.41 24.82 30.20
C GLN A 82 10.75 24.42 31.52
N ARG A 83 11.32 23.46 32.25
CA ARG A 83 10.81 23.00 33.55
C ARG A 83 10.81 24.10 34.61
N ARG A 84 11.84 24.95 34.62
CA ARG A 84 12.00 26.02 35.61
C ARG A 84 11.14 27.25 35.32
N THR A 85 10.92 27.57 34.05
CA THR A 85 10.26 28.81 33.62
C THR A 85 8.83 28.61 33.11
N LEU A 86 8.42 27.36 32.88
CA LEU A 86 7.16 26.98 32.22
C LEU A 86 6.97 27.59 30.82
N LYS A 87 8.02 28.17 30.23
CA LYS A 87 8.05 28.61 28.84
C LYS A 87 7.96 27.40 27.91
N ARG A 88 7.60 27.60 26.64
CA ARG A 88 7.57 26.54 25.64
C ARG A 88 8.99 26.19 25.17
N LEU A 89 9.20 24.94 24.73
CA LEU A 89 10.52 24.48 24.30
C LEU A 89 11.06 25.29 23.11
N GLY A 90 10.20 25.60 22.12
CA GLY A 90 10.56 26.42 20.96
C GLY A 90 11.05 27.81 21.36
N ASP A 91 10.31 28.50 22.23
CA ASP A 91 10.68 29.83 22.72
C ASP A 91 12.02 29.83 23.43
N VAL A 92 12.28 28.79 24.23
CA VAL A 92 13.55 28.63 24.94
C VAL A 92 14.71 28.40 23.96
N LEU A 93 14.52 27.52 22.97
CA LEU A 93 15.54 27.24 21.95
C LEU A 93 15.88 28.48 21.11
N VAL A 94 14.87 29.28 20.75
CA VAL A 94 15.04 30.53 20.00
C VAL A 94 15.68 31.61 20.88
N SER A 95 15.21 31.77 22.13
CA SER A 95 15.77 32.76 23.07
C SER A 95 17.24 32.49 23.38
N ASN A 96 17.62 31.21 23.46
CA ASN A 96 19.00 30.79 23.70
C ASN A 96 19.86 30.79 22.43
N GLN A 97 19.32 31.25 21.29
CA GLN A 97 19.99 31.29 19.99
C GLN A 97 20.49 29.91 19.50
N ALA A 98 19.92 28.82 20.02
CA ALA A 98 20.24 27.47 19.59
C ALA A 98 19.65 27.17 18.20
N LEU A 99 18.51 27.80 17.86
CA LEU A 99 17.83 27.64 16.59
C LEU A 99 17.10 28.95 16.22
N THR A 100 17.03 29.30 14.92
CA THR A 100 16.24 30.46 14.50
C THR A 100 14.74 30.16 14.52
N ALA A 101 13.91 31.19 14.71
CA ALA A 101 12.45 31.06 14.70
C ALA A 101 11.93 30.46 13.38
N GLU A 102 12.49 30.89 12.24
CA GLU A 102 12.13 30.37 10.91
C GLU A 102 12.43 28.88 10.74
N ARG A 103 13.58 28.42 11.26
CA ARG A 103 13.97 27.01 11.22
C ARG A 103 13.09 26.17 12.14
N PHE A 104 12.80 26.66 13.35
CA PHE A 104 11.88 25.99 14.27
C PHE A 104 10.48 25.85 13.65
N GLN A 105 9.94 26.93 13.08
CA GLN A 105 8.67 26.93 12.36
C GLN A 105 8.64 25.95 11.18
N SER A 106 9.73 25.88 10.41
CA SER A 106 9.84 24.91 9.31
C SER A 106 9.82 23.45 9.80
N MET A 107 10.40 23.16 10.96
CA MET A 107 10.38 21.83 11.56
C MET A 107 9.02 21.48 12.18
N MET A 108 8.34 22.45 12.78
CA MET A 108 6.94 22.29 13.21
C MET A 108 6.02 22.00 12.02
N GLN A 109 6.21 22.73 10.92
CA GLN A 109 5.50 22.49 9.66
C GLN A 109 5.69 21.05 9.18
N LEU A 110 6.93 20.57 9.16
CA LEU A 110 7.27 19.21 8.75
C LEU A 110 6.63 18.16 9.65
N GLN A 111 6.73 18.32 10.97
CA GLN A 111 6.14 17.39 11.94
C GLN A 111 4.61 17.31 11.78
N ALA A 112 3.97 18.45 11.56
CA ALA A 112 2.52 18.53 11.37
C ALA A 112 2.08 17.86 10.05
N THR A 113 2.79 18.12 8.94
CA THR A 113 2.46 17.49 7.64
C THR A 113 2.68 15.98 7.69
N GLU A 114 3.77 15.50 8.29
CA GLU A 114 3.99 14.05 8.50
C GLU A 114 2.88 13.42 9.35
N THR A 115 2.44 14.12 10.41
CA THR A 115 1.33 13.68 11.26
C THR A 115 0.02 13.59 10.47
N LEU A 116 -0.26 14.58 9.62
CA LEU A 116 -1.46 14.60 8.77
C LEU A 116 -1.44 13.49 7.72
N TYR A 117 -0.34 13.32 6.99
CA TYR A 117 -0.26 12.30 5.94
C TYR A 117 -0.35 10.88 6.49
N ARG A 118 0.16 10.65 7.70
CA ARG A 118 -0.01 9.36 8.39
C ARG A 118 -1.49 9.00 8.58
N LEU A 119 -2.38 9.98 8.77
CA LEU A 119 -3.81 9.69 8.92
C LEU A 119 -4.43 9.06 7.67
N PHE A 120 -3.91 9.36 6.46
CA PHE A 120 -4.40 8.76 5.22
C PHE A 120 -4.11 7.25 5.14
N THR A 121 -3.17 6.75 5.94
CA THR A 121 -2.88 5.31 6.04
C THR A 121 -3.85 4.56 6.95
N TRP A 122 -4.65 5.27 7.75
CA TRP A 122 -5.56 4.66 8.73
C TRP A 122 -6.84 4.15 8.06
N LYS A 123 -7.00 2.83 8.01
CA LYS A 123 -8.18 2.16 7.42
C LYS A 123 -9.39 2.05 8.36
N SER A 124 -9.20 2.36 9.64
CA SER A 124 -10.24 2.23 10.67
C SER A 124 -9.89 3.12 11.86
N GLY A 125 -10.91 3.62 12.53
CA GLY A 125 -10.77 4.49 13.71
C GLY A 125 -12.07 5.23 13.97
N THR A 126 -12.06 6.07 14.99
CA THR A 126 -13.17 6.98 15.33
C THR A 126 -12.67 8.41 15.24
N TYR A 127 -13.56 9.31 14.87
CA TYR A 127 -13.27 10.73 14.86
C TYR A 127 -14.35 11.52 15.59
N GLU A 128 -13.96 12.66 16.13
CA GLU A 128 -14.83 13.62 16.79
C GLU A 128 -14.31 15.03 16.55
N PHE A 129 -15.14 15.91 16.03
CA PHE A 129 -14.83 17.33 15.87
C PHE A 129 -15.56 18.14 16.93
N VAL A 130 -14.78 18.82 17.77
CA VAL A 130 -15.25 19.71 18.83
C VAL A 130 -15.07 21.14 18.35
N GLN A 131 -16.18 21.89 18.25
CA GLN A 131 -16.13 23.31 17.93
C GLN A 131 -15.73 24.09 19.17
N GLU A 132 -14.52 24.61 19.16
CA GLU A 132 -13.93 25.42 20.21
C GLU A 132 -12.99 26.47 19.60
N PRO A 133 -12.73 27.60 20.28
CA PRO A 133 -11.72 28.54 19.82
C PRO A 133 -10.34 27.86 19.77
N VAL A 134 -9.71 27.87 18.61
CA VAL A 134 -8.33 27.41 18.44
C VAL A 134 -7.49 28.64 18.13
N GLU A 135 -6.77 29.14 19.13
CA GLU A 135 -5.90 30.30 18.94
C GLU A 135 -4.57 29.89 18.30
N PRO A 136 -4.09 30.61 17.28
CA PRO A 136 -2.75 30.40 16.75
C PRO A 136 -1.72 30.82 17.81
N ASP A 137 -0.97 29.86 18.32
CA ASP A 137 0.13 30.08 19.25
C ASP A 137 1.50 30.04 18.53
N ALA A 138 2.60 30.14 19.28
CA ALA A 138 3.96 30.07 18.72
C ALA A 138 4.30 28.71 18.07
N GLU A 139 3.51 27.66 18.34
CA GLU A 139 3.61 26.34 17.74
C GLU A 139 2.64 26.16 16.55
N ALA A 140 1.81 27.17 16.25
CA ALA A 140 0.97 27.16 15.07
C ALA A 140 1.84 27.09 13.83
N ILE A 141 1.48 26.16 12.95
CA ILE A 141 2.11 26.05 11.64
C ILE A 141 1.56 27.12 10.70
N ARG A 142 2.20 27.31 9.54
CA ARG A 142 1.60 28.13 8.49
C ARG A 142 0.27 27.48 8.08
N PRO A 143 -0.85 28.25 8.03
CA PRO A 143 -2.16 27.69 7.74
C PRO A 143 -2.16 26.84 6.48
N LEU A 144 -2.56 25.58 6.61
CA LEU A 144 -2.68 24.65 5.49
C LEU A 144 -4.14 24.57 5.06
N ARG A 145 -4.36 24.68 3.76
CA ARG A 145 -5.67 24.41 3.17
C ARG A 145 -5.93 22.91 3.17
N ALA A 146 -7.14 22.51 3.53
CA ALA A 146 -7.55 21.11 3.50
C ALA A 146 -7.33 20.50 2.11
N GLU A 147 -7.65 21.24 1.04
CA GLU A 147 -7.48 20.75 -0.34
C GLU A 147 -6.02 20.43 -0.68
N THR A 148 -5.07 21.25 -0.25
CA THR A 148 -3.64 21.01 -0.46
C THR A 148 -3.19 19.74 0.25
N VAL A 149 -3.65 19.53 1.49
CA VAL A 149 -3.32 18.32 2.27
C VAL A 149 -3.94 17.08 1.62
N LEU A 150 -5.16 17.19 1.07
CA LEU A 150 -5.85 16.10 0.39
C LEU A 150 -5.12 15.67 -0.89
N MET A 151 -4.80 16.64 -1.75
CA MET A 151 -4.11 16.36 -3.01
C MET A 151 -2.76 15.69 -2.75
N GLU A 152 -1.99 16.21 -1.80
CA GLU A 152 -0.70 15.64 -1.45
C GLU A 152 -0.85 14.27 -0.77
N GLY A 153 -1.82 14.12 0.14
CA GLY A 153 -2.11 12.85 0.81
C GLY A 153 -2.48 11.73 -0.16
N PHE A 154 -3.32 12.01 -1.17
CA PHE A 154 -3.66 11.04 -2.21
C PHE A 154 -2.47 10.71 -3.11
N ARG A 155 -1.71 11.72 -3.54
CA ARG A 155 -0.46 11.50 -4.28
C ARG A 155 0.46 10.56 -3.52
N MET A 156 0.63 10.77 -2.22
CA MET A 156 1.46 9.91 -1.39
C MET A 156 0.94 8.47 -1.33
N VAL A 157 -0.37 8.27 -1.15
CA VAL A 157 -0.97 6.92 -1.13
C VAL A 157 -0.72 6.17 -2.44
N ASP A 158 -0.78 6.86 -3.58
CA ASP A 158 -0.61 6.27 -4.91
C ASP A 158 0.86 6.02 -5.27
N GLU A 159 1.75 6.96 -4.94
CA GLU A 159 3.17 6.91 -5.30
C GLU A 159 4.01 6.04 -4.36
N TRP A 160 3.64 5.97 -3.07
CA TRP A 160 4.43 5.27 -2.06
C TRP A 160 4.70 3.79 -2.36
N PRO A 161 3.71 3.00 -2.86
CA PRO A 161 3.96 1.62 -3.27
C PRO A 161 5.02 1.49 -4.36
N VAL A 162 5.11 2.44 -5.30
CA VAL A 162 6.10 2.42 -6.39
C VAL A 162 7.49 2.78 -5.86
N ILE A 163 7.57 3.77 -4.99
CA ILE A 163 8.82 4.19 -4.33
C ILE A 163 9.40 3.04 -3.49
N ARG A 164 8.54 2.39 -2.68
CA ARG A 164 8.93 1.28 -1.79
C ARG A 164 9.38 0.01 -2.54
N GLN A 165 9.04 -0.17 -3.82
CA GLN A 165 9.56 -1.30 -4.61
C GLN A 165 11.09 -1.21 -4.79
N LYS A 166 11.63 0.00 -4.94
CA LYS A 166 13.09 0.21 -5.05
C LYS A 166 13.73 0.51 -3.71
N ILE A 167 13.09 1.34 -2.88
CA ILE A 167 13.60 1.82 -1.59
C ILE A 167 12.81 1.13 -0.47
N HIS A 168 13.11 -0.15 -0.25
CA HIS A 168 12.38 -1.02 0.67
C HIS A 168 13.02 -1.10 2.07
N ARG A 169 14.21 -0.51 2.24
CA ARG A 169 15.04 -0.67 3.43
C ARG A 169 15.58 0.64 3.94
N ASP A 170 15.55 0.78 5.26
CA ASP A 170 15.98 1.97 5.99
C ASP A 170 17.50 2.07 6.16
N ASP A 171 18.21 0.95 6.02
CA ASP A 171 19.67 0.86 6.15
C ASP A 171 20.37 0.96 4.79
N LEU A 172 19.64 1.31 3.71
CA LEU A 172 20.24 1.53 2.40
C LEU A 172 21.17 2.74 2.45
N VAL A 173 22.37 2.56 1.92
CA VAL A 173 23.33 3.62 1.64
C VAL A 173 23.29 3.90 0.14
N PHE A 174 23.61 5.13 -0.28
CA PHE A 174 23.58 5.50 -1.69
C PHE A 174 24.93 6.01 -2.15
N GLU A 175 25.36 5.57 -3.34
CA GLU A 175 26.59 6.02 -4.00
C GLU A 175 26.24 6.82 -5.25
N ARG A 176 26.97 7.92 -5.48
CA ARG A 176 26.84 8.74 -6.69
C ARG A 176 27.55 8.05 -7.85
N ILE A 177 26.83 7.84 -8.95
CA ILE A 177 27.36 7.23 -10.18
C ILE A 177 27.75 8.30 -11.20
N LYS A 178 26.91 9.32 -11.38
CA LYS A 178 27.10 10.37 -12.38
C LYS A 178 26.58 11.71 -11.87
N ALA A 179 27.21 12.79 -12.36
CA ALA A 179 26.83 14.15 -12.04
C ALA A 179 25.41 14.49 -12.56
N LEU A 180 24.70 15.33 -11.81
CA LEU A 180 23.41 15.87 -12.22
C LEU A 180 23.57 16.86 -13.38
N PRO A 181 22.58 16.94 -14.29
CA PRO A 181 22.55 17.98 -15.30
C PRO A 181 22.40 19.36 -14.64
N GLN A 182 22.85 20.42 -15.33
CA GLN A 182 22.64 21.79 -14.86
C GLN A 182 21.14 22.09 -14.69
N PRO A 183 20.73 22.86 -13.68
CA PRO A 183 19.34 23.24 -13.48
C PRO A 183 18.83 24.00 -14.69
N ARG A 184 17.69 23.58 -15.22
CA ARG A 184 16.96 24.36 -16.23
C ARG A 184 16.06 25.36 -15.49
N PHE A 185 15.91 26.56 -16.04
CA PHE A 185 15.15 27.66 -15.40
C PHE A 185 13.66 27.31 -15.16
N ASP A 186 13.15 26.26 -15.83
CA ASP A 186 11.73 25.90 -15.86
C ASP A 186 11.44 24.54 -15.17
N GLU A 187 12.42 23.95 -14.46
CA GLU A 187 12.23 22.65 -13.78
C GLU A 187 11.36 22.82 -12.53
N GLU A 188 10.05 22.67 -12.69
CA GLU A 188 9.13 22.37 -11.60
C GLU A 188 9.50 21.00 -11.02
N GLY A 189 10.00 21.01 -9.79
CA GLY A 189 10.33 19.79 -9.06
C GLY A 189 9.11 19.16 -8.39
N GLY A 190 9.20 17.87 -8.06
CA GLY A 190 8.25 17.21 -7.17
C GLY A 190 7.39 16.12 -7.80
N GLU A 191 7.40 15.95 -9.12
CA GLU A 191 6.77 14.81 -9.79
C GLU A 191 7.69 13.58 -9.87
N LEU A 192 7.09 12.38 -9.94
CA LEU A 192 7.84 11.15 -10.17
C LEU A 192 8.52 11.14 -11.54
N GLY A 193 9.85 11.13 -11.53
CA GLY A 193 10.71 11.08 -12.71
C GLY A 193 11.35 12.42 -13.09
N ALA A 194 10.99 13.52 -12.43
CA ALA A 194 11.64 14.82 -12.61
C ALA A 194 12.80 15.01 -11.62
N ILE A 195 13.81 15.80 -12.02
CA ILE A 195 14.92 16.20 -11.14
C ILE A 195 14.65 17.63 -10.70
N GLY A 196 14.09 17.78 -9.51
CA GLY A 196 13.78 19.07 -8.92
C GLY A 196 14.81 19.55 -7.89
N PRO A 197 14.46 20.61 -7.14
CA PRO A 197 15.27 21.12 -6.03
C PRO A 197 15.48 20.06 -4.93
N SER A 198 14.46 19.24 -4.65
CA SER A 198 14.53 18.18 -3.63
C SER A 198 15.54 17.10 -4.01
N GLU A 199 15.51 16.62 -5.26
CA GLU A 199 16.47 15.65 -5.81
C GLU A 199 17.90 16.19 -5.76
N ARG A 200 18.10 17.44 -6.15
CA ARG A 200 19.42 18.10 -6.12
C ARG A 200 19.96 18.21 -4.70
N ARG A 201 19.13 18.67 -3.76
CA ARG A 201 19.51 18.75 -2.34
C ARG A 201 19.89 17.38 -1.77
N ILE A 202 19.09 16.36 -2.02
CA ILE A 202 19.41 15.00 -1.57
C ILE A 202 20.70 14.50 -2.20
N TYR A 203 20.89 14.71 -3.52
CA TYR A 203 22.10 14.33 -4.23
C TYR A 203 23.34 14.94 -3.59
N ASP A 204 23.30 16.23 -3.22
CA ASP A 204 24.41 16.96 -2.59
C ASP A 204 24.70 16.50 -1.14
N GLU A 205 23.69 16.01 -0.42
CA GLU A 205 23.82 15.46 0.93
C GLU A 205 24.32 14.00 0.97
N LEU A 206 24.38 13.33 -0.19
CA LEU A 206 24.93 11.97 -0.28
C LEU A 206 26.42 11.97 0.10
N SER A 207 26.71 11.33 1.22
CA SER A 207 28.08 11.05 1.68
C SER A 207 28.21 9.58 2.04
N LEU A 208 29.43 9.07 1.93
CA LEU A 208 29.76 7.67 2.25
C LEU A 208 29.39 7.38 3.72
N GLY A 209 28.56 6.36 3.93
CA GLY A 209 28.18 5.88 5.26
C GLY A 209 26.89 6.48 5.85
N ARG A 210 26.20 7.41 5.17
CA ARG A 210 24.86 7.84 5.57
C ARG A 210 23.81 6.85 5.06
N ASP A 211 23.04 6.28 5.97
CA ASP A 211 21.88 5.45 5.65
C ASP A 211 20.65 6.30 5.30
N LEU A 212 19.60 5.64 4.79
CA LEU A 212 18.36 6.31 4.42
C LEU A 212 17.74 7.07 5.60
N ARG A 213 17.78 6.52 6.82
CA ARG A 213 17.23 7.20 8.01
C ARG A 213 17.94 8.51 8.28
N LYS A 214 19.27 8.50 8.25
CA LYS A 214 20.06 9.71 8.47
C LYS A 214 19.84 10.73 7.36
N LEU A 215 19.68 10.28 6.11
CA LEU A 215 19.34 11.18 4.99
C LEU A 215 17.96 11.84 5.18
N VAL A 216 16.95 11.09 5.62
CA VAL A 216 15.61 11.64 5.93
C VAL A 216 15.70 12.70 7.03
N ASP A 217 16.46 12.44 8.10
CA ASP A 217 16.60 13.37 9.21
C ASP A 217 17.35 14.65 8.79
N ILE A 218 18.47 14.56 8.07
CA ILE A 218 19.28 15.74 7.65
C ILE A 218 18.58 16.55 6.56
N SER A 219 17.90 15.89 5.60
CA SER A 219 17.25 16.60 4.49
C SER A 219 16.15 17.55 4.96
N CYS A 220 15.52 17.25 6.11
CA CYS A 220 14.34 17.96 6.61
C CYS A 220 13.22 18.08 5.55
N LEU A 221 13.10 17.10 4.65
CA LEU A 221 12.03 17.02 3.65
C LEU A 221 10.90 16.08 4.09
N GLY A 222 11.16 15.23 5.08
CA GLY A 222 10.29 14.14 5.50
C GLY A 222 10.57 12.83 4.77
N GLU A 223 10.03 11.74 5.29
CA GLU A 223 10.32 10.40 4.79
C GLU A 223 9.90 10.22 3.33
N PHE A 224 8.69 10.66 3.01
CA PHE A 224 8.10 10.48 1.68
C PHE A 224 8.89 11.24 0.60
N GLU A 225 9.07 12.54 0.79
CA GLU A 225 9.77 13.40 -0.17
C GLU A 225 11.23 12.99 -0.36
N THR A 226 11.90 12.59 0.71
CA THR A 226 13.28 12.08 0.63
C THR A 226 13.34 10.78 -0.19
N CYS A 227 12.46 9.82 0.08
CA CYS A 227 12.42 8.57 -0.67
C CYS A 227 12.01 8.79 -2.13
N LYS A 228 11.08 9.71 -2.41
CA LYS A 228 10.70 10.08 -3.78
C LYS A 228 11.89 10.67 -4.54
N ALA A 229 12.63 11.59 -3.92
CA ALA A 229 13.83 12.18 -4.50
C ALA A 229 14.90 11.11 -4.80
N LEU A 230 15.17 10.22 -3.84
CA LEU A 230 16.08 9.09 -4.04
C LEU A 230 15.60 8.16 -5.14
N TYR A 231 14.29 7.89 -5.23
CA TYR A 231 13.72 7.05 -6.28
C TYR A 231 13.93 7.67 -7.66
N ASN A 232 13.70 8.97 -7.80
CA ASN A 232 13.93 9.72 -9.04
C ASN A 232 15.41 9.67 -9.46
N LEU A 233 16.33 9.86 -8.51
CA LEU A 233 17.77 9.77 -8.74
C LEU A 233 18.22 8.35 -9.13
N VAL A 234 17.67 7.31 -8.49
CA VAL A 234 17.96 5.90 -8.84
C VAL A 234 17.38 5.55 -10.21
N LYS A 235 16.15 5.98 -10.51
CA LYS A 235 15.51 5.76 -11.82
C LYS A 235 16.27 6.46 -12.93
N GLY A 236 16.80 7.65 -12.65
CA GLY A 236 17.67 8.40 -13.56
C GLY A 236 19.11 7.90 -13.60
N GLU A 237 19.46 6.83 -12.87
CA GLU A 237 20.82 6.26 -12.76
C GLU A 237 21.88 7.24 -12.27
N TYR A 238 21.49 8.28 -11.52
CA TYR A 238 22.42 9.24 -10.90
C TYR A 238 23.08 8.65 -9.66
N ILE A 239 22.35 7.78 -8.96
CA ILE A 239 22.77 7.16 -7.71
C ILE A 239 22.40 5.67 -7.71
N ARG A 240 23.12 4.88 -6.92
CA ARG A 240 22.86 3.44 -6.74
C ARG A 240 22.65 3.12 -5.25
N PRO A 241 21.60 2.35 -4.90
CA PRO A 241 21.44 1.83 -3.55
C PRO A 241 22.44 0.68 -3.31
N ILE A 242 23.08 0.72 -2.15
CA ILE A 242 24.06 -0.26 -1.67
C ILE A 242 23.57 -0.76 -0.31
N LEU A 243 23.61 -2.07 -0.14
CA LEU A 243 23.40 -2.69 1.17
C LEU A 243 24.69 -2.59 1.97
N PRO A 244 24.66 -2.15 3.24
CA PRO A 244 25.84 -2.12 4.07
C PRO A 244 26.42 -3.54 4.23
N GLU A 245 27.74 -3.67 4.10
CA GLU A 245 28.43 -4.95 4.28
C GLU A 245 28.12 -5.53 5.68
N GLY A 246 27.65 -6.77 5.72
CA GLY A 246 27.27 -7.46 6.95
C GLY A 246 25.81 -7.33 7.38
N ALA A 247 24.95 -6.67 6.60
CA ALA A 247 23.52 -6.60 6.90
C ALA A 247 22.87 -8.01 6.82
N PRO A 248 22.00 -8.39 7.78
CA PRO A 248 21.30 -9.67 7.72
C PRO A 248 20.48 -9.77 6.43
N ALA A 249 20.44 -10.97 5.86
CA ALA A 249 19.67 -11.28 4.66
C ALA A 249 18.21 -10.85 4.85
N PRO A 250 17.54 -10.33 3.79
CA PRO A 250 16.19 -9.81 3.89
C PRO A 250 15.21 -10.85 4.45
N SER A 251 14.26 -10.38 5.28
CA SER A 251 13.24 -11.25 5.86
C SER A 251 12.34 -11.86 4.76
N PRO A 252 11.73 -13.03 4.97
CA PRO A 252 10.94 -13.73 3.95
C PRO A 252 9.72 -12.94 3.41
N GLY A 253 9.36 -11.82 4.06
CA GLY A 253 8.31 -10.91 3.58
C GLY A 253 8.69 -10.17 2.29
N ASP A 254 9.98 -9.82 2.13
CA ASP A 254 10.48 -9.04 0.99
C ASP A 254 10.71 -9.89 -0.26
N GLN A 255 10.96 -11.20 -0.06
CA GLN A 255 11.20 -12.14 -1.17
C GLN A 255 9.96 -12.33 -2.07
N ARG A 256 8.74 -12.10 -1.55
CA ARG A 256 7.50 -12.21 -2.36
C ARG A 256 7.35 -11.07 -3.37
N LEU A 257 8.00 -9.92 -3.14
CA LEU A 257 8.01 -8.80 -4.08
C LEU A 257 9.15 -8.92 -5.09
N LEU A 258 10.32 -9.41 -4.67
CA LEU A 258 11.48 -9.62 -5.55
C LEU A 258 11.35 -10.85 -6.48
N ALA A 259 10.54 -11.85 -6.13
CA ALA A 259 10.28 -13.02 -6.99
C ALA A 259 9.53 -12.69 -8.30
N ARG A 260 9.07 -11.44 -8.49
CA ARG A 260 8.47 -10.98 -9.75
C ARG A 260 9.47 -10.37 -10.74
N LEU A 261 10.74 -10.25 -10.39
CA LEU A 261 11.79 -9.63 -11.23
C LEU A 261 12.89 -10.63 -11.58
N GLY A 262 12.54 -11.61 -12.42
CA GLY A 262 13.50 -12.37 -13.21
C GLY A 262 13.13 -12.20 -14.69
N GLY A 263 14.01 -11.56 -15.47
CA GLY A 263 13.84 -11.41 -16.92
C GLY A 263 13.67 -12.74 -17.66
N PRO A 264 13.46 -12.73 -19.00
CA PRO A 264 13.07 -13.92 -19.77
C PRO A 264 14.06 -15.10 -19.62
N LEU A 265 15.35 -14.84 -19.42
CA LEU A 265 16.38 -15.86 -19.14
C LEU A 265 16.25 -16.50 -17.75
N GLY A 266 15.88 -15.73 -16.73
CA GLY A 266 15.65 -16.26 -15.38
C GLY A 266 14.40 -17.12 -15.29
N ARG A 267 13.36 -16.79 -16.07
CA ARG A 267 12.14 -17.60 -16.21
C ARG A 267 12.42 -18.95 -16.86
N LEU A 268 13.33 -19.02 -17.82
CA LEU A 268 13.73 -20.28 -18.48
C LEU A 268 14.55 -21.17 -17.55
N LEU A 269 15.50 -20.62 -16.79
CA LEU A 269 16.28 -21.41 -15.83
C LEU A 269 15.43 -21.86 -14.63
N ALA A 270 14.57 -20.98 -14.11
CA ALA A 270 13.65 -21.32 -13.03
C ALA A 270 12.59 -22.33 -13.49
N SER A 271 12.06 -22.21 -14.72
CA SER A 271 11.15 -23.21 -15.27
C SER A 271 11.87 -24.54 -15.50
N MET A 272 13.12 -24.55 -15.96
CA MET A 272 13.91 -25.78 -16.10
C MET A 272 14.14 -26.48 -14.76
N VAL A 273 14.46 -25.74 -13.70
CA VAL A 273 14.64 -26.29 -12.35
C VAL A 273 13.31 -26.79 -11.80
N VAL A 274 12.21 -26.07 -12.04
CA VAL A 274 10.85 -26.51 -11.65
C VAL A 274 10.41 -27.74 -12.44
N PHE A 275 10.71 -27.84 -13.73
CA PHE A 275 10.43 -29.01 -14.56
C PHE A 275 11.30 -30.21 -14.18
N ALA A 276 12.58 -29.99 -13.84
CA ALA A 276 13.44 -31.05 -13.33
C ALA A 276 12.96 -31.54 -11.95
N ALA A 277 12.56 -30.62 -11.06
CA ALA A 277 11.97 -30.96 -9.77
C ALA A 277 10.61 -31.68 -9.94
N LEU A 278 9.74 -31.21 -10.85
CA LEU A 278 8.50 -31.89 -11.22
C LEU A 278 8.76 -33.25 -11.85
N GLY A 279 9.82 -33.41 -12.64
CA GLY A 279 10.25 -34.69 -13.21
C GLY A 279 10.70 -35.68 -12.14
N VAL A 280 11.47 -35.22 -11.15
CA VAL A 280 11.88 -36.04 -9.99
C VAL A 280 10.69 -36.39 -9.11
N VAL A 281 9.76 -35.45 -8.89
CA VAL A 281 8.51 -35.69 -8.15
C VAL A 281 7.59 -36.64 -8.92
N ALA A 282 7.44 -36.48 -10.24
CA ALA A 282 6.66 -37.38 -11.08
C ALA A 282 7.28 -38.77 -11.13
N PHE A 283 8.61 -38.88 -11.23
CA PHE A 283 9.32 -40.16 -11.17
C PHE A 283 9.11 -40.84 -9.81
N ARG A 284 9.21 -40.07 -8.70
CA ARG A 284 8.93 -40.55 -7.33
C ARG A 284 7.47 -40.96 -7.14
N VAL A 285 6.51 -40.23 -7.72
CA VAL A 285 5.06 -40.51 -7.64
C VAL A 285 4.67 -41.70 -8.52
N VAL A 286 5.30 -41.88 -9.69
CA VAL A 286 5.11 -43.04 -10.56
C VAL A 286 5.73 -44.29 -9.93
N SER A 287 6.90 -44.18 -9.31
CA SER A 287 7.51 -45.29 -8.55
C SER A 287 6.75 -45.61 -7.26
N ALA A 288 6.12 -44.61 -6.62
CA ALA A 288 5.27 -44.81 -5.44
C ALA A 288 3.86 -45.31 -5.80
N ARG A 289 3.45 -45.23 -7.07
CA ARG A 289 2.15 -45.77 -7.55
C ARG A 289 2.13 -47.30 -7.71
N HIS A 290 3.23 -48.00 -7.46
CA HIS A 290 3.25 -49.46 -7.41
C HIS A 290 2.86 -50.06 -6.05
N GLU A 291 2.61 -49.24 -5.03
CA GLU A 291 2.04 -49.72 -3.76
C GLU A 291 0.74 -48.98 -3.48
N GLY A 292 -0.35 -49.74 -3.58
CA GLY A 292 -1.71 -49.23 -3.53
C GLY A 292 -2.05 -48.61 -2.18
N VAL A 293 -2.56 -47.38 -2.23
CA VAL A 293 -3.43 -46.83 -1.19
C VAL A 293 -4.51 -45.98 -1.88
N ALA A 294 -5.76 -46.34 -1.60
CA ALA A 294 -6.95 -45.64 -2.07
C ALA A 294 -7.00 -44.22 -1.49
N ALA A 295 -6.93 -43.21 -2.36
CA ALA A 295 -7.19 -41.83 -1.98
C ALA A 295 -8.68 -41.51 -2.22
N THR A 296 -9.42 -41.27 -1.14
CA THR A 296 -10.71 -40.57 -1.20
C THR A 296 -10.46 -39.13 -1.67
N PRO A 297 -11.05 -38.66 -2.80
CA PRO A 297 -10.83 -37.30 -3.25
C PRO A 297 -11.63 -36.35 -2.36
N PHE A 298 -10.94 -35.38 -1.77
CA PHE A 298 -11.55 -34.22 -1.13
C PHE A 298 -12.32 -33.45 -2.21
N ALA A 299 -13.64 -33.61 -2.23
CA ALA A 299 -14.55 -32.95 -3.15
C ALA A 299 -15.16 -31.73 -2.44
N ASP A 300 -14.75 -30.53 -2.85
CA ASP A 300 -15.42 -29.31 -2.40
C ASP A 300 -16.85 -29.29 -2.95
N SER A 301 -17.81 -29.43 -2.05
CA SER A 301 -19.23 -29.56 -2.37
C SER A 301 -19.82 -28.31 -3.04
N ALA A 302 -19.18 -27.14 -2.89
CA ALA A 302 -19.61 -25.90 -3.55
C ALA A 302 -19.15 -25.86 -5.02
N ALA A 303 -17.90 -26.25 -5.28
CA ALA A 303 -17.35 -26.31 -6.63
C ALA A 303 -18.08 -27.36 -7.50
N GLN A 304 -18.41 -28.52 -6.93
CA GLN A 304 -19.21 -29.55 -7.63
C GLN A 304 -20.60 -29.03 -8.04
N ARG A 305 -21.27 -28.24 -7.20
CA ARG A 305 -22.59 -27.68 -7.51
C ARG A 305 -22.52 -26.72 -8.71
N HIS A 306 -21.55 -25.81 -8.72
CA HIS A 306 -21.39 -24.85 -9.82
C HIS A 306 -21.02 -25.52 -11.14
N VAL A 307 -20.05 -26.45 -11.14
CA VAL A 307 -19.69 -27.20 -12.35
C VAL A 307 -20.90 -27.97 -12.89
N SER A 308 -21.69 -28.56 -11.99
CA SER A 308 -22.85 -29.33 -12.39
C SER A 308 -24.01 -28.52 -12.98
N GLN A 309 -24.22 -27.29 -12.50
CA GLN A 309 -25.22 -26.39 -13.07
C GLN A 309 -24.81 -25.93 -14.47
N ALA A 310 -23.54 -25.55 -14.64
CA ALA A 310 -23.01 -25.14 -15.93
C ALA A 310 -23.08 -26.28 -16.97
N GLN A 311 -22.73 -27.51 -16.58
CA GLN A 311 -22.84 -28.69 -17.45
C GLN A 311 -24.29 -28.98 -17.85
N ARG A 312 -25.25 -28.91 -16.91
CA ARG A 312 -26.66 -29.15 -17.22
C ARG A 312 -27.19 -28.17 -18.27
N VAL A 313 -26.88 -26.88 -18.10
CA VAL A 313 -27.27 -25.82 -19.06
C VAL A 313 -26.68 -26.08 -20.43
N ARG A 314 -25.42 -26.54 -20.51
CA ARG A 314 -24.76 -26.86 -21.78
C ARG A 314 -25.42 -28.04 -22.51
N ILE A 315 -25.81 -29.08 -21.77
CA ILE A 315 -26.52 -30.23 -22.36
C ILE A 315 -27.93 -29.83 -22.81
N GLU A 316 -28.65 -29.03 -22.02
CA GLU A 316 -29.97 -28.49 -22.41
C GLU A 316 -29.88 -27.67 -23.71
N ALA A 317 -28.89 -26.80 -23.83
CA ALA A 317 -28.65 -26.03 -25.05
C ALA A 317 -28.33 -26.93 -26.26
N ALA A 318 -27.48 -27.95 -26.08
CA ALA A 318 -27.15 -28.89 -27.16
C ALA A 318 -28.36 -29.71 -27.62
N LEU A 319 -29.25 -30.11 -26.70
CA LEU A 319 -30.51 -30.78 -27.04
C LEU A 319 -31.45 -29.88 -27.84
N GLU A 320 -31.48 -28.59 -27.52
CA GLU A 320 -32.29 -27.63 -28.26
C GLU A 320 -31.75 -27.38 -29.67
N VAL A 321 -30.43 -27.24 -29.81
CA VAL A 321 -29.78 -27.14 -31.12
C VAL A 321 -30.08 -28.38 -31.97
N PHE A 322 -29.91 -29.59 -31.41
CA PHE A 322 -30.21 -30.83 -32.11
C PHE A 322 -31.68 -30.91 -32.57
N ARG A 323 -32.62 -30.45 -31.72
CA ARG A 323 -34.04 -30.38 -32.05
C ARG A 323 -34.34 -29.41 -33.18
N LEU A 324 -33.68 -28.25 -33.19
CA LEU A 324 -33.87 -27.24 -34.24
C LEU A 324 -33.33 -27.74 -35.58
N GLU A 325 -32.19 -28.44 -35.58
CA GLU A 325 -31.57 -28.94 -36.80
C GLU A 325 -32.30 -30.16 -37.39
N ARG A 326 -32.74 -31.10 -36.54
CA ARG A 326 -33.32 -32.37 -37.00
C ARG A 326 -34.82 -32.49 -36.82
N GLY A 327 -35.47 -31.48 -36.24
CA GLY A 327 -36.92 -31.41 -36.01
C GLY A 327 -37.44 -32.25 -34.84
N GLU A 328 -36.60 -33.12 -34.26
CA GLU A 328 -36.91 -34.03 -33.15
C GLU A 328 -35.79 -34.07 -32.10
N LEU A 329 -36.14 -34.45 -30.86
CA LEU A 329 -35.17 -34.68 -29.79
C LEU A 329 -34.54 -36.08 -29.91
N PRO A 330 -33.25 -36.24 -29.58
CA PRO A 330 -32.54 -37.50 -29.71
C PRO A 330 -33.10 -38.56 -28.75
N GLU A 331 -32.96 -39.84 -29.11
CA GLU A 331 -33.38 -40.95 -28.21
C GLU A 331 -32.38 -41.17 -27.07
N ARG A 332 -31.11 -40.82 -27.27
CA ARG A 332 -30.02 -40.93 -26.30
C ARG A 332 -29.10 -39.72 -26.35
N LEU A 333 -28.50 -39.34 -25.22
CA LEU A 333 -27.56 -38.21 -25.17
C LEU A 333 -26.29 -38.44 -26.02
N ASP A 334 -25.89 -39.68 -26.23
CA ASP A 334 -24.74 -40.04 -27.07
C ASP A 334 -24.87 -39.51 -28.51
N SER A 335 -26.10 -39.35 -29.00
CA SER A 335 -26.37 -38.78 -30.32
C SER A 335 -25.93 -37.33 -30.45
N LEU A 336 -25.86 -36.57 -29.34
CA LEU A 336 -25.31 -35.21 -29.33
C LEU A 336 -23.81 -35.20 -29.57
N VAL A 337 -23.10 -36.21 -29.06
CA VAL A 337 -21.66 -36.37 -29.28
C VAL A 337 -21.37 -36.78 -30.71
N GLN A 338 -22.17 -37.71 -31.25
CA GLN A 338 -22.06 -38.12 -32.65
C GLN A 338 -22.38 -36.99 -33.64
N ALA A 339 -23.27 -36.07 -33.26
CA ALA A 339 -23.55 -34.85 -34.01
C ALA A 339 -22.49 -33.75 -33.82
N GLY A 340 -21.47 -33.99 -32.97
CA GLY A 340 -20.41 -33.02 -32.69
C GLY A 340 -20.83 -31.84 -31.81
N LEU A 341 -22.00 -31.90 -31.17
CA LEU A 341 -22.53 -30.81 -30.34
C LEU A 341 -21.96 -30.82 -28.92
N LEU A 342 -21.47 -31.98 -28.45
CA LEU A 342 -20.85 -32.17 -27.13
C LEU A 342 -19.68 -33.15 -27.21
N GLU A 343 -18.77 -33.10 -26.25
CA GLU A 343 -17.72 -34.12 -26.08
C GLU A 343 -18.19 -35.25 -25.14
N SER A 344 -17.69 -36.48 -25.31
CA SER A 344 -18.08 -37.64 -24.48
C SER A 344 -17.84 -37.45 -22.97
N GLY A 345 -16.88 -36.60 -22.60
CA GLY A 345 -16.60 -36.26 -21.20
C GLY A 345 -17.66 -35.35 -20.57
N GLU A 346 -18.43 -34.62 -21.37
CA GLU A 346 -19.41 -33.63 -20.91
C GLU A 346 -20.77 -34.24 -20.57
N LEU A 347 -21.02 -35.49 -20.97
CA LEU A 347 -22.23 -36.22 -20.62
C LEU A 347 -22.23 -36.79 -19.19
N LYS A 348 -21.11 -36.67 -18.45
CA LYS A 348 -20.91 -37.28 -17.13
C LYS A 348 -20.93 -36.25 -15.99
N TYR A 349 -21.84 -36.44 -15.03
CA TYR A 349 -21.99 -35.67 -13.79
C TYR A 349 -20.87 -35.99 -12.79
N PRO A 350 -20.30 -34.96 -12.15
CA PRO A 350 -18.89 -34.68 -12.21
C PRO A 350 -18.06 -35.93 -11.86
N TRP A 351 -17.71 -36.62 -12.95
CA TRP A 351 -16.67 -37.65 -13.07
C TRP A 351 -17.00 -39.13 -12.83
N ARG A 352 -18.28 -39.57 -12.69
CA ARG A 352 -18.56 -41.03 -12.69
C ARG A 352 -19.83 -41.49 -13.43
N GLU A 353 -20.94 -40.76 -13.34
CA GLU A 353 -22.25 -41.24 -13.84
C GLU A 353 -22.87 -40.27 -14.85
N GLU A 354 -23.62 -40.80 -15.82
CA GLU A 354 -24.27 -40.00 -16.87
C GLU A 354 -25.53 -39.32 -16.35
N TYR A 355 -25.88 -38.16 -16.92
CA TYR A 355 -27.16 -37.50 -16.62
C TYR A 355 -28.33 -38.40 -17.05
N TYR A 356 -29.35 -38.49 -16.21
CA TYR A 356 -30.57 -39.20 -16.56
C TYR A 356 -31.36 -38.35 -17.58
N TYR A 357 -31.48 -38.88 -18.79
CA TYR A 357 -32.21 -38.26 -19.88
C TYR A 357 -33.39 -39.14 -20.31
N ARG A 358 -34.57 -38.54 -20.42
CA ARG A 358 -35.74 -39.20 -20.99
C ARG A 358 -36.55 -38.22 -21.84
N ARG A 359 -36.83 -38.62 -23.08
CA ARG A 359 -37.76 -37.92 -23.96
C ARG A 359 -39.21 -38.20 -23.53
N LEU A 360 -40.01 -37.15 -23.39
CA LEU A 360 -41.46 -37.21 -23.16
C LEU A 360 -42.22 -37.00 -24.48
N ALA A 361 -43.54 -37.21 -24.47
CA ALA A 361 -44.38 -36.84 -25.60
C ALA A 361 -44.39 -35.30 -25.81
N ALA A 362 -44.59 -34.88 -27.05
CA ALA A 362 -44.69 -33.47 -27.46
C ALA A 362 -43.41 -32.62 -27.23
N ARG A 363 -42.27 -33.05 -27.77
CA ARG A 363 -41.00 -32.26 -27.85
C ARG A 363 -40.45 -31.77 -26.51
N GLN A 364 -40.84 -32.42 -25.41
CA GLN A 364 -40.33 -32.14 -24.06
C GLN A 364 -39.35 -33.25 -23.64
N PHE A 365 -38.43 -32.91 -22.75
CA PHE A 365 -37.48 -33.86 -22.16
C PHE A 365 -37.30 -33.61 -20.67
N ILE A 366 -36.89 -34.65 -19.97
CA ILE A 366 -36.42 -34.58 -18.59
C ILE A 366 -34.90 -34.82 -18.61
N LEU A 367 -34.15 -33.90 -18.02
CA LEU A 367 -32.72 -34.04 -17.76
C LEU A 367 -32.47 -33.84 -16.26
N LEU A 368 -32.09 -34.90 -15.56
CA LEU A 368 -31.84 -34.88 -14.13
C LEU A 368 -30.41 -35.35 -13.82
N PRO A 369 -29.76 -34.77 -12.80
CA PRO A 369 -28.53 -35.34 -12.27
C PRO A 369 -28.80 -36.73 -11.67
N PRO A 370 -27.81 -37.63 -11.63
CA PRO A 370 -27.95 -38.92 -10.96
C PRO A 370 -28.29 -38.73 -9.47
N LEU A 371 -29.21 -39.56 -8.97
CA LEU A 371 -29.56 -39.60 -7.55
C LEU A 371 -28.39 -40.23 -6.79
N ARG A 372 -27.81 -39.50 -5.83
CA ARG A 372 -26.74 -40.02 -4.95
C ARG A 372 -27.24 -41.09 -4.00
#